data_AF-A0A7C8YC18-F1
#
_entry.id   AF-A0A7C8YC18-F1
#
_cell.length_a   1.000
_cell.length_b   1.000
_cell.length_c   1.000
_cell.angle_alpha   90.00
_cell.angle_beta   90.00
_cell.angle_gamma   90.00
#
_symmetry.space_group_name_H-M   'P 1'
#
loop_
_entity.id
_entity.type
_entity.pdbx_description
1 polymer ?
#
loop_
_entity_poly.entity_id
_entity_poly.type
_entity_poly.pdbx_seq_one_letter_code
_entity_poly.pdbx_strand_id
1 'polypeptide(L)'
;ALALPDDGKVIAIDPNREAYEVGLPYIQKAGVEHKVEFVEGTALPFLSDLLNDGREGIFDFAFVDADKSNYTKYHEALMKLVKVGGIIAYDNTLWFGSVAFPDDVDFF
;
A
#
# COMPACT_ATOMS: atom_id res chain seq x y z
N ALA A 1 8.94 -4.60 6.39
CA ALA A 1 9.00 -5.47 7.58
C ALA A 1 10.36 -5.41 8.31
N LEU A 2 11.49 -5.69 7.64
CA LEU A 2 12.83 -5.70 8.27
C LEU A 2 13.21 -4.40 9.02
N ALA A 3 12.86 -3.25 8.47
CA ALA A 3 13.18 -1.95 9.08
C ALA A 3 12.31 -1.57 10.29
N LEU A 4 11.23 -2.31 10.54
CA LEU A 4 10.33 -2.02 11.67
C LEU A 4 10.90 -2.57 12.98
N PRO A 5 10.54 -1.96 14.13
CA PRO A 5 10.67 -2.59 15.44
C PRO A 5 10.11 -4.01 15.46
N ASP A 6 10.50 -4.81 16.45
CA ASP A 6 10.10 -6.23 16.49
C ASP A 6 8.59 -6.43 16.62
N ASP A 7 7.91 -5.54 17.34
CA ASP A 7 6.47 -5.48 17.52
C ASP A 7 5.72 -4.71 16.41
N GLY A 8 6.45 -4.13 15.45
CA GLY A 8 5.86 -3.40 14.34
C GLY A 8 4.99 -4.27 13.45
N LYS A 9 3.95 -3.67 12.85
CA LYS A 9 2.97 -4.36 12.00
C LYS A 9 2.87 -3.73 10.61
N VAL A 10 2.59 -4.58 9.63
CA VAL A 10 2.32 -4.23 8.23
C VAL A 10 1.02 -4.92 7.86
N ILE A 11 0.03 -4.14 7.41
CA ILE A 11 -1.13 -4.68 6.70
C ILE A 11 -0.79 -4.59 5.21
N ALA A 12 -0.65 -5.74 4.56
CA ALA A 12 -0.38 -5.87 3.13
C ALA A 12 -1.67 -6.28 2.42
N ILE A 13 -2.11 -5.51 1.42
CA ILE A 13 -3.37 -5.74 0.73
C ILE A 13 -3.08 -5.94 -0.75
N ASP A 14 -3.47 -7.09 -1.30
CA ASP A 14 -3.31 -7.39 -2.73
C ASP A 14 -4.42 -8.35 -3.20
N PRO A 15 -4.99 -8.18 -4.40
CA PRO A 15 -5.96 -9.14 -4.94
C PRO A 15 -5.33 -10.50 -5.31
N ASN A 16 -4.00 -10.58 -5.45
CA ASN A 16 -3.29 -11.77 -5.90
C ASN A 16 -2.53 -12.45 -4.75
N ARG A 17 -3.20 -13.41 -4.09
CA ARG A 17 -2.58 -14.24 -3.04
C ARG A 17 -1.38 -15.06 -3.54
N GLU A 18 -1.46 -15.61 -4.74
CA GLU A 18 -0.38 -16.45 -5.28
C GLU A 18 0.94 -15.65 -5.39
N ALA A 19 0.87 -14.40 -5.84
CA ALA A 19 2.04 -13.53 -5.91
C ALA A 19 2.66 -13.26 -4.53
N TYR A 20 1.85 -13.06 -3.49
CA TYR A 20 2.32 -12.94 -2.11
C TYR A 20 3.00 -14.23 -1.64
N GLU A 21 2.38 -15.39 -1.89
CA GLU A 21 2.87 -16.69 -1.46
C GLU A 21 4.20 -17.09 -2.12
N VAL A 22 4.48 -16.61 -3.33
CA VAL A 22 5.81 -16.75 -3.97
C VAL A 22 6.91 -16.08 -3.14
N GLY A 23 6.63 -14.92 -2.54
CA GLY A 23 7.57 -14.17 -1.71
C GLY A 23 7.64 -14.64 -0.25
N LEU A 24 6.59 -15.30 0.24
CA LEU A 24 6.43 -15.66 1.66
C LEU A 24 7.60 -16.47 2.23
N PRO A 25 8.18 -17.48 1.56
CA PRO A 25 9.34 -18.22 2.09
C PRO A 25 10.54 -17.32 2.42
N TYR A 26 10.70 -16.21 1.69
CA TYR A 26 11.78 -15.25 1.95
C TYR A 26 11.49 -14.35 3.15
N ILE A 27 10.23 -13.96 3.32
CA ILE A 27 9.76 -13.23 4.51
C ILE A 27 9.93 -14.09 5.78
N GLN A 28 9.57 -15.38 5.68
CA GLN A 28 9.75 -16.38 6.73
C GLN A 28 11.23 -16.60 7.07
N LYS A 29 12.07 -16.81 6.04
CA LYS A 29 13.52 -16.97 6.22
C LYS A 29 14.17 -15.74 6.86
N ALA A 30 13.64 -14.55 6.58
CA ALA A 30 14.09 -13.31 7.21
C ALA A 30 13.59 -13.13 8.67
N GLY A 31 12.70 -14.01 9.15
CA GLY A 31 12.20 -13.99 10.53
C GLY A 31 11.26 -12.83 10.84
N VAL A 32 10.54 -12.30 9.84
CA VAL A 32 9.66 -11.12 10.00
C VAL A 32 8.22 -11.35 9.56
N GLU A 33 7.83 -12.59 9.29
CA GLU A 33 6.45 -12.96 8.93
C GLU A 33 5.45 -12.53 9.99
N HIS A 34 5.80 -12.62 11.29
CA HIS A 34 4.93 -12.22 12.40
C HIS A 34 4.54 -10.74 12.40
N LYS A 35 5.22 -9.92 11.60
CA LYS A 35 4.92 -8.50 11.41
C LYS A 35 3.90 -8.26 10.29
N VAL A 36 3.66 -9.23 9.41
CA VAL A 36 2.86 -9.03 8.19
C VAL A 36 1.50 -9.70 8.34
N GLU A 37 0.45 -8.91 8.17
CA GLU A 37 -0.92 -9.37 8.01
C GLU A 37 -1.31 -9.18 6.53
N PHE A 38 -1.55 -10.28 5.82
CA PHE A 38 -1.96 -10.23 4.42
C PHE A 38 -3.48 -10.28 4.28
N VAL A 39 -4.04 -9.30 3.58
CA VAL A 39 -5.46 -9.19 3.23
C VAL A 39 -5.60 -9.40 1.74
N GLU A 40 -6.28 -10.49 1.36
CA GLU A 40 -6.57 -10.75 -0.04
C GLU A 40 -7.79 -9.95 -0.50
N GLY A 41 -7.61 -9.15 -1.55
CA GLY A 41 -8.68 -8.36 -2.16
C GLY A 41 -8.23 -6.98 -2.64
N THR A 42 -9.18 -6.18 -3.11
CA THR A 42 -8.89 -4.78 -3.47
C THR A 42 -8.82 -3.92 -2.21
N ALA A 43 -8.00 -2.87 -2.24
CA ALA A 43 -7.75 -2.05 -1.05
C ALA A 43 -8.93 -1.15 -0.64
N LEU A 44 -9.73 -0.64 -1.58
CA LEU A 44 -10.78 0.34 -1.27
C LEU A 44 -11.83 -0.18 -0.27
N PRO A 45 -12.41 -1.40 -0.42
CA PRO A 45 -13.31 -1.96 0.57
C PRO A 45 -12.68 -2.02 1.97
N PHE A 46 -11.46 -2.54 2.07
CA PHE A 46 -10.75 -2.66 3.35
C PHE A 46 -10.51 -1.30 4.02
N LEU A 47 -10.04 -0.29 3.26
CA LEU A 47 -9.85 1.06 3.79
C LEU A 47 -11.19 1.69 4.22
N SER A 48 -12.27 1.39 3.51
CA SER A 48 -13.61 1.90 3.83
C SER A 48 -14.13 1.28 5.12
N ASP A 49 -13.92 -0.02 5.33
CA ASP A 49 -14.31 -0.73 6.56
C ASP A 49 -13.57 -0.16 7.78
N LEU A 50 -12.26 0.10 7.66
CA LEU A 50 -11.49 0.76 8.73
C LEU A 50 -12.05 2.14 9.09
N LEU A 51 -12.45 2.94 8.09
CA LEU A 51 -13.05 4.24 8.33
C LEU A 51 -14.43 4.13 8.99
N ASN A 52 -15.25 3.19 8.53
CA ASN A 52 -16.58 2.92 9.11
C ASN A 52 -16.48 2.48 10.57
N ASP A 53 -15.41 1.75 10.92
CA ASP A 53 -15.10 1.32 12.29
C ASP A 53 -14.46 2.43 13.15
N GLY A 54 -14.32 3.65 12.62
CA GLY A 54 -13.76 4.79 13.35
C GLY A 54 -12.25 4.70 13.61
N ARG A 55 -11.53 3.95 12.78
CA ARG A 55 -10.08 3.68 12.93
C ARG A 55 -9.21 4.77 12.30
N GLU A 56 -9.55 6.04 12.52
CA GLU A 56 -8.76 7.16 12.00
C GLU A 56 -7.40 7.28 12.71
N GLY A 57 -6.37 7.70 11.98
CA GLY A 57 -5.02 7.95 12.51
C GLY A 57 -4.29 6.72 13.07
N ILE A 58 -4.65 5.50 12.65
CA ILE A 58 -4.04 4.26 13.16
C ILE A 58 -2.72 3.88 12.47
N PHE A 59 -2.41 4.48 11.32
CA PHE A 59 -1.18 4.17 10.58
C PHE A 59 -0.13 5.27 10.74
N ASP A 60 1.13 4.86 10.91
CA ASP A 60 2.28 5.75 10.86
C ASP A 60 2.73 6.05 9.43
N PHE A 61 2.57 5.07 8.55
CA PHE A 61 3.07 5.08 7.18
C PHE A 61 2.16 4.26 6.26
N ALA A 62 1.96 4.74 5.03
CA ALA A 62 1.30 3.99 3.96
C ALA A 62 2.15 4.06 2.68
N PHE A 63 2.40 2.91 2.07
CA PHE A 63 3.02 2.80 0.74
C PHE A 63 1.97 2.33 -0.26
N VAL A 64 1.74 3.11 -1.31
CA VAL A 64 0.72 2.86 -2.33
C VAL A 64 1.43 2.55 -3.64
N ASP A 65 1.49 1.27 -3.97
CA ASP A 65 1.91 0.76 -5.27
C ASP A 65 0.85 -0.23 -5.78
N ALA A 66 -0.21 0.31 -6.36
CA ALA A 66 -1.38 -0.44 -6.81
C ALA A 66 -1.88 0.09 -8.16
N ASP A 67 -3.16 -0.12 -8.48
CA ASP A 67 -3.78 0.43 -9.68
C ASP A 67 -3.88 1.96 -9.62
N LYS A 68 -3.23 2.61 -10.59
CA LYS A 68 -3.00 4.06 -10.60
C LYS A 68 -4.30 4.87 -10.72
N SER A 69 -5.34 4.30 -11.33
CA SER A 69 -6.65 4.94 -11.51
C SER A 69 -7.39 5.18 -10.18
N ASN A 70 -7.04 4.47 -9.11
CA ASN A 70 -7.64 4.66 -7.78
C ASN A 70 -6.75 5.45 -6.81
N TYR A 71 -5.58 5.97 -7.22
CA TYR A 71 -4.66 6.69 -6.34
C TYR A 71 -5.31 7.84 -5.58
N THR A 72 -6.15 8.65 -6.24
CA THR A 72 -6.87 9.74 -5.57
C THR A 72 -7.84 9.23 -4.51
N LYS A 73 -8.52 8.10 -4.75
CA LYS A 73 -9.44 7.50 -3.77
C LYS A 73 -8.68 6.91 -2.58
N TYR A 74 -7.53 6.28 -2.84
CA TYR A 74 -6.62 5.85 -1.77
C TYR A 74 -6.15 7.06 -0.96
N HIS A 75 -5.81 8.17 -1.60
CA HIS A 75 -5.40 9.39 -0.93
C HIS A 75 -6.46 9.91 0.04
N GLU A 76 -7.71 10.03 -0.40
CA GLU A 76 -8.80 10.50 0.45
C GLU A 76 -9.02 9.62 1.70
N ALA A 77 -8.92 8.30 1.54
CA ALA A 77 -9.06 7.37 2.66
C ALA A 77 -7.82 7.42 3.59
N LEU A 78 -6.62 7.36 3.01
CA LEU A 78 -5.36 7.32 3.75
C LEU A 78 -5.08 8.64 4.49
N MET A 79 -5.54 9.78 3.98
CA MET A 79 -5.46 11.06 4.68
C MET A 79 -6.18 11.08 6.03
N LYS A 80 -7.17 10.20 6.21
CA LYS A 80 -7.88 10.01 7.48
C LYS A 80 -7.27 8.89 8.32
N LEU A 81 -6.83 7.81 7.68
CA LEU A 81 -6.31 6.62 8.35
C LEU A 81 -4.85 6.77 8.82
N VAL A 82 -4.05 7.60 8.17
CA VAL A 82 -2.68 7.93 8.58
C VAL A 82 -2.70 9.07 9.59
N LYS A 83 -1.95 8.91 10.68
CA LYS A 83 -1.90 9.89 11.77
C LYS A 83 -1.32 11.23 11.31
N VAL A 84 -1.62 12.30 12.05
CA VAL A 84 -0.94 13.59 11.88
C VAL A 84 0.57 13.40 12.06
N GLY A 85 1.36 13.85 11.08
CA GLY A 85 2.80 13.65 11.03
C GLY A 85 3.25 12.29 10.47
N GLY A 86 2.31 11.41 10.11
CA GLY A 86 2.58 10.20 9.34
C GLY A 86 2.87 10.51 7.87
N ILE A 87 3.27 9.48 7.12
CA ILE A 87 3.74 9.62 5.74
C ILE A 87 2.92 8.71 4.81
N ILE A 88 2.46 9.26 3.69
CA ILE A 88 1.92 8.48 2.58
C ILE A 88 2.89 8.61 1.41
N ALA A 89 3.37 7.48 0.89
CA ALA A 89 4.26 7.42 -0.26
C ALA A 89 3.56 6.72 -1.42
N TYR A 90 3.58 7.34 -2.60
CA TYR A 90 3.00 6.81 -3.83
C TYR A 90 4.10 6.42 -4.80
N ASP A 91 4.07 5.19 -5.31
CA ASP A 91 5.05 4.73 -6.29
C ASP A 91 4.63 5.01 -7.73
N ASN A 92 5.62 5.03 -8.62
CA ASN A 92 5.55 5.26 -10.06
C ASN A 92 4.92 6.59 -10.49
N THR A 93 5.00 7.63 -9.66
CA THR A 93 4.43 8.97 -9.94
C THR A 93 5.05 9.65 -11.17
N LEU A 94 6.24 9.24 -11.59
CA LEU A 94 6.87 9.70 -12.84
C LEU A 94 6.49 8.84 -14.06
N TRP A 95 5.83 7.69 -13.85
CA TRP A 95 5.31 6.79 -14.87
C TRP A 95 6.21 6.60 -16.10
N PHE A 96 7.36 5.97 -15.91
CA PHE A 96 8.39 5.78 -16.96
C PHE A 96 8.91 7.08 -17.60
N GLY A 97 8.71 8.22 -16.96
CA GLY A 97 9.00 9.55 -17.49
C GLY A 97 7.88 10.13 -18.36
N SER A 98 6.79 9.40 -18.58
CA SER A 98 5.74 9.80 -19.53
C SER A 98 4.99 11.06 -19.13
N VAL A 99 5.03 11.44 -17.85
CA VAL A 99 4.47 12.70 -17.34
C VAL A 99 5.10 13.94 -17.97
N ALA A 100 6.28 13.80 -18.58
CA ALA A 100 6.99 14.87 -19.28
C ALA A 100 6.92 14.74 -20.81
N PHE A 101 6.22 13.72 -21.33
CA PHE A 101 6.08 13.54 -22.77
C PHE A 101 4.96 14.43 -23.32
N PRO A 102 5.09 14.90 -24.58
CA PRO A 102 3.97 15.50 -25.29
C PRO A 102 2.82 14.49 -25.47
N ASP A 103 1.58 14.99 -25.49
CA ASP A 103 0.37 14.15 -25.61
C ASP A 103 0.30 13.38 -26.94
N ASP A 104 1.05 13.81 -27.97
CA ASP A 104 1.05 13.26 -29.32
C ASP A 104 2.09 12.15 -29.55
N VAL A 105 2.78 11.70 -28.50
CA VAL A 105 3.74 10.59 -28.60
C VAL A 105 3.09 9.27 -28.18
N ASP A 106 2.72 8.46 -29.16
CA ASP A 106 2.25 7.08 -28.93
C ASP A 106 3.44 6.17 -28.55
N PHE A 107 3.39 5.62 -27.35
CA PHE A 107 4.37 4.63 -26.85
C PHE A 107 3.80 3.20 -26.79
N PHE A 108 2.56 3.01 -27.27
CA PHE A 108 1.85 1.72 -27.31
C PHE A 108 1.15 1.50 -28.64
#